data_AF-B9XRG8-F1
#
_entry.id   AF-B9XRG8-F1
#
_cell.length_a   1.000
_cell.length_b   1.000
_cell.length_c   1.000
_cell.angle_alpha   90.00
_cell.angle_beta   90.00
_cell.angle_gamma   90.00
#
_symmetry.space_group_name_H-M   'P 1'
#
loop_
_entity.id
_entity.type
_entity.pdbx_description
1 polymer ?
#
loop_
_entity_poly.entity_id
_entity_poly.type
_entity_poly.pdbx_seq_one_letter_code
_entity_poly.pdbx_strand_id
1 'polypeptide(L)'
;MELKFILESLLFSAQKPMSIKELRDVLATAAANTEGDETVKAFKKVKEEEMVTTLEQLASEHETAARSYRLACIAGSWQFVSQPEFAPWLKALVGHKARPPRLTQPALETLAIIAYRQPLTRAEVEQVRGVAVDGVVATLVERGLIEQVGRAEVVGRPITYGTTPLFLEYFGLRNLDELPAADELRRIPVTRPEGLVTTDPNLATAPTEQPAQVELAQVTGEAAQTAVEATSSPVEPPTESEAESSKAENPPES
;
A
#
# COMPACT_ATOMS: atom_id res chain seq x y z
N MET A 1 -4.24 28.94 30.64
CA MET A 1 -3.94 28.36 29.31
C MET A 1 -4.84 27.14 29.14
N GLU A 2 -5.46 26.94 27.98
CA GLU A 2 -6.37 25.80 27.76
C GLU A 2 -5.68 24.71 26.94
N LEU A 3 -5.99 23.44 27.21
CA LEU A 3 -5.44 22.27 26.51
C LEU A 3 -5.57 22.41 24.98
N LYS A 4 -6.73 22.86 24.51
CA LYS A 4 -7.06 23.10 23.11
C LYS A 4 -6.01 23.96 22.39
N PHE A 5 -5.69 25.14 22.92
CA PHE A 5 -4.72 26.06 22.31
C PHE A 5 -3.28 25.51 22.36
N ILE A 6 -2.96 24.67 23.36
CA ILE A 6 -1.66 23.98 23.42
C ILE A 6 -1.56 22.93 22.31
N LEU A 7 -2.58 22.07 22.16
CA LEU A 7 -2.63 21.06 21.10
C LEU A 7 -2.65 21.68 19.70
N GLU A 8 -3.41 22.77 19.51
CA GLU A 8 -3.42 23.57 18.28
C GLU A 8 -2.03 24.13 17.95
N SER A 9 -1.35 24.74 18.94
CA SER A 9 0.00 25.31 18.75
C SER A 9 1.05 24.24 18.45
N LEU A 10 0.95 23.07 19.09
CA LEU A 10 1.83 21.92 18.82
C LEU A 10 1.62 21.39 17.40
N LEU A 11 0.38 21.13 17.00
CA LEU A 11 0.04 20.58 15.68
C LEU A 11 0.26 21.55 14.53
N PHE A 12 0.13 22.86 14.77
CA PHE A 12 0.52 23.90 13.81
C PHE A 12 2.04 24.00 13.62
N SER A 13 2.81 23.70 14.67
CA SER A 13 4.28 23.70 14.64
C SER A 13 4.88 22.37 14.16
N ALA A 14 4.08 21.31 14.07
CA ALA A 14 4.52 19.96 13.73
C ALA A 14 4.83 19.83 12.23
N GLN A 15 6.00 19.28 11.90
CA GLN A 15 6.41 19.02 10.51
C GLN A 15 5.93 17.65 9.97
N LYS A 16 5.17 16.91 10.78
CA LYS A 16 4.68 15.55 10.53
C LYS A 16 3.34 15.34 11.28
N PRO A 17 2.52 14.33 10.90
CA PRO A 17 1.45 13.84 11.76
C PRO A 17 1.97 13.48 13.14
N MET A 18 1.16 13.73 14.18
CA MET A 18 1.47 13.32 15.56
C MET A 18 0.36 12.43 16.12
N SER A 19 0.71 11.26 16.63
CA SER A 19 -0.21 10.41 17.38
C SER A 19 -0.56 11.02 18.75
N ILE A 20 -1.66 10.57 19.34
CA ILE A 20 -2.07 10.96 20.72
C ILE A 20 -0.95 10.68 21.73
N LYS A 21 -0.19 9.59 21.54
CA LYS A 21 0.93 9.20 22.40
C LYS A 21 2.09 10.20 22.30
N GLU A 22 2.49 10.60 21.10
CA GLU A 22 3.54 11.60 20.91
C GLU A 22 3.14 12.98 21.46
N LEU A 23 1.89 13.41 21.25
CA LEU A 23 1.36 14.65 21.83
C LEU A 23 1.42 14.61 23.37
N ARG A 24 1.01 13.49 23.99
CA ARG A 24 1.04 13.26 25.44
C ARG A 24 2.47 13.28 25.98
N ASP A 25 3.41 12.67 25.27
CA ASP A 25 4.81 12.58 25.67
C ASP A 25 5.53 13.94 25.54
N VAL A 26 5.14 14.76 24.56
CA VAL A 26 5.56 16.17 24.46
C VAL A 26 5.00 17.01 25.62
N LEU A 27 3.72 16.87 25.98
CA LEU A 27 3.14 17.54 27.15
C LEU A 27 3.86 17.14 28.45
N ALA A 28 4.15 15.86 28.63
CA ALA A 28 4.88 15.34 29.79
C ALA A 28 6.33 15.86 29.86
N THR A 29 6.97 16.05 28.70
CA THR A 29 8.33 16.62 28.55
C THR A 29 8.36 18.12 28.85
N ALA A 30 7.40 18.90 28.34
CA ALA A 30 7.25 20.32 28.69
C ALA A 30 7.05 20.49 30.21
N ALA A 31 6.17 19.68 30.81
CA ALA A 31 5.92 19.65 32.25
C ALA A 31 7.08 19.08 33.10
N ALA A 32 8.17 18.64 32.49
CA ALA A 32 9.43 18.31 33.16
C ALA A 32 10.48 19.42 33.02
N ASN A 33 10.55 20.05 31.85
CA ASN A 33 11.57 21.04 31.51
C ASN A 33 11.23 22.47 31.96
N THR A 34 9.94 22.80 32.15
CA THR A 34 9.54 24.14 32.61
C THR A 34 9.60 24.25 34.13
N GLU A 35 10.69 24.84 34.63
CA GLU A 35 10.76 25.31 36.01
C GLU A 35 9.81 26.52 36.22
N GLY A 36 9.26 26.67 37.43
CA GLY A 36 8.37 27.78 37.78
C GLY A 36 6.90 27.67 37.36
N ASP A 37 6.56 27.25 36.13
CA ASP A 37 5.17 27.32 35.64
C ASP A 37 4.28 26.16 36.14
N GLU A 38 3.30 26.47 37.00
CA GLU A 38 2.30 25.50 37.49
C GLU A 38 1.27 25.11 36.42
N THR A 39 1.00 25.98 35.44
CA THR A 39 0.00 25.73 34.39
C THR A 39 0.48 24.66 33.41
N VAL A 40 1.76 24.67 33.03
CA VAL A 40 2.37 23.60 32.20
C VAL A 40 2.37 22.27 32.97
N LYS A 41 2.64 22.31 34.28
CA LYS A 41 2.68 21.12 35.14
C LYS A 41 1.30 20.45 35.32
N ALA A 42 0.21 21.21 35.26
CA ALA A 42 -1.14 20.66 35.29
C ALA A 42 -1.40 19.68 34.13
N PHE A 43 -0.89 19.99 32.92
CA PHE A 43 -1.08 19.15 31.73
C PHE A 43 -0.17 17.91 31.67
N LYS A 44 0.60 17.59 32.73
CA LYS A 44 1.44 16.37 32.78
C LYS A 44 0.66 15.06 32.81
N LYS A 45 -0.64 15.10 33.14
CA LYS A 45 -1.49 13.91 33.36
C LYS A 45 -2.85 13.97 32.63
N VAL A 46 -2.92 14.70 31.52
CA VAL A 46 -4.09 14.69 30.63
C VAL A 46 -4.35 13.28 30.14
N LYS A 47 -5.62 12.87 30.06
CA LYS A 47 -5.99 11.56 29.52
C LYS A 47 -6.00 11.54 28.00
N GLU A 48 -5.70 10.38 27.41
CA GLU A 48 -5.79 10.19 25.95
C GLU A 48 -7.22 10.42 25.43
N GLU A 49 -8.24 10.01 26.20
CA GLU A 49 -9.67 10.30 25.97
C GLU A 49 -9.94 11.82 25.83
N GLU A 50 -9.45 12.60 26.79
CA GLU A 50 -9.63 14.05 26.89
C GLU A 50 -8.93 14.78 25.73
N MET A 51 -7.75 14.30 25.33
CA MET A 51 -7.04 14.80 24.15
C MET A 51 -7.81 14.52 22.86
N VAL A 52 -8.34 13.30 22.68
CA VAL A 52 -9.15 12.94 21.50
C VAL A 52 -10.40 13.82 21.42
N THR A 53 -11.17 13.96 22.51
CA THR A 53 -12.36 14.84 22.53
C THR A 53 -11.99 16.30 22.21
N THR A 54 -10.87 16.81 22.74
CA THR A 54 -10.39 18.17 22.46
C THR A 54 -10.00 18.36 20.99
N LEU A 55 -9.40 17.35 20.36
CA LEU A 55 -8.99 17.38 18.95
C LEU A 55 -10.19 17.24 18.00
N GLU A 56 -11.17 16.40 18.33
CA GLU A 56 -12.43 16.30 17.58
C GLU A 56 -13.25 17.59 17.65
N GLN A 57 -13.31 18.24 18.83
CA GLN A 57 -13.88 19.58 18.96
C GLN A 57 -13.12 20.60 18.09
N LEU A 58 -11.79 20.63 18.16
CA LEU A 58 -10.96 21.56 17.40
C LEU A 58 -11.14 21.37 15.88
N ALA A 59 -11.25 20.13 15.40
CA ALA A 59 -11.54 19.84 14.00
C ALA A 59 -12.93 20.36 13.57
N SER A 60 -13.96 20.11 14.39
CA SER A 60 -15.32 20.60 14.15
C SER A 60 -15.40 22.13 14.11
N GLU A 61 -14.65 22.83 14.98
CA GLU A 61 -14.57 24.28 14.98
C GLU A 61 -13.86 24.86 13.75
N HIS A 62 -12.74 24.26 13.30
CA HIS A 62 -12.03 24.71 12.10
C HIS A 62 -12.87 24.52 10.82
N GLU A 63 -13.62 23.42 10.73
CA GLU A 63 -14.55 23.16 9.63
C GLU A 63 -15.74 24.15 9.67
N THR A 64 -16.36 24.34 10.84
CA THR A 64 -17.46 25.30 11.04
C THR A 64 -17.05 26.75 10.74
N ALA A 65 -15.78 27.09 11.00
CA ALA A 65 -15.20 28.40 10.70
C ALA A 65 -14.78 28.59 9.23
N ALA A 66 -15.08 27.63 8.34
CA ALA A 66 -14.82 27.67 6.89
C ALA A 66 -13.38 28.08 6.54
N ARG A 67 -12.40 27.55 7.29
CA ARG A 67 -10.97 27.84 7.11
C ARG A 67 -10.43 27.20 5.83
N SER A 68 -9.37 27.78 5.25
CA SER A 68 -8.67 27.22 4.08
C SER A 68 -7.83 25.98 4.39
N TYR A 69 -7.75 25.60 5.67
CA TYR A 69 -7.14 24.40 6.20
C TYR A 69 -8.05 23.83 7.28
N ARG A 70 -7.98 22.53 7.53
CA ARG A 70 -8.69 21.85 8.62
C ARG A 70 -7.76 20.93 9.38
N LEU A 71 -8.15 20.58 10.59
CA LEU A 71 -7.49 19.53 11.35
C LEU A 71 -8.01 18.16 10.86
N ALA A 72 -7.11 17.22 10.58
CA ALA A 72 -7.44 15.87 10.13
C ALA A 72 -6.72 14.82 10.99
N CYS A 73 -7.37 13.68 11.20
CA CYS A 73 -6.77 12.48 11.77
C CYS A 73 -6.67 11.41 10.69
N ILE A 74 -5.48 10.80 10.55
CA ILE A 74 -5.15 9.79 9.54
C ILE A 74 -4.24 8.75 10.22
N ALA A 75 -4.56 7.46 10.10
CA ALA A 75 -3.84 6.36 10.76
C ALA A 75 -3.63 6.60 12.28
N GLY A 76 -4.64 7.13 12.98
CA GLY A 76 -4.57 7.50 14.40
C GLY A 76 -3.70 8.73 14.74
N SER A 77 -3.13 9.42 13.74
CA SER A 77 -2.26 10.59 13.90
C SER A 77 -2.91 11.86 13.37
N TRP A 78 -2.72 12.97 14.08
CA TRP A 78 -3.36 14.26 13.79
C TRP A 78 -2.40 15.22 13.09
N GLN A 79 -2.92 16.00 12.14
CA GLN A 79 -2.19 17.08 11.45
C GLN A 79 -3.15 18.11 10.84
N PHE A 80 -2.68 19.34 10.65
CA PHE A 80 -3.37 20.31 9.80
C PHE A 80 -3.14 20.01 8.31
N VAL A 81 -4.20 20.07 7.52
CA VAL A 81 -4.18 19.88 6.06
C VAL A 81 -4.93 21.00 5.37
N SER A 82 -4.48 21.43 4.19
CA SER A 82 -5.21 22.36 3.34
C SER A 82 -6.52 21.73 2.83
N GLN A 83 -7.59 22.51 2.73
CA GLN A 83 -8.83 22.06 2.10
C GLN A 83 -8.63 21.76 0.60
N PRO A 84 -9.32 20.75 0.03
CA PRO A 84 -8.99 20.18 -1.28
C PRO A 84 -9.19 21.14 -2.46
N GLU A 85 -10.07 22.14 -2.31
CA GLU A 85 -10.34 23.20 -3.31
C GLU A 85 -9.04 23.96 -3.65
N PHE A 86 -8.17 24.19 -2.66
CA PHE A 86 -6.94 24.96 -2.82
C PHE A 86 -5.81 24.18 -3.52
N ALA A 87 -6.02 22.88 -3.81
CA ALA A 87 -5.01 22.02 -4.41
C ALA A 87 -4.40 22.51 -5.76
N PRO A 88 -5.10 23.22 -6.67
CA PRO A 88 -4.48 23.75 -7.89
C PRO A 88 -3.37 24.77 -7.59
N TRP A 89 -3.62 25.74 -6.70
CA TRP A 89 -2.64 26.76 -6.32
C TRP A 89 -1.48 26.18 -5.50
N LEU A 90 -1.76 25.22 -4.61
CA LEU A 90 -0.73 24.54 -3.82
C LEU A 90 0.19 23.66 -4.68
N LYS A 91 -0.32 23.03 -5.75
CA LYS A 91 0.51 22.36 -6.77
C LYS A 91 1.43 23.34 -7.51
N ALA A 92 0.97 24.56 -7.79
CA ALA A 92 1.80 25.58 -8.43
C ALA A 92 2.92 26.10 -7.50
N LEU A 93 2.66 26.18 -6.18
CA LEU A 93 3.64 26.58 -5.18
C LEU A 93 4.70 25.49 -4.88
N VAL A 94 4.26 24.24 -4.69
CA VAL A 94 5.14 23.11 -4.30
C VAL A 94 5.75 22.42 -5.53
N GLY A 95 5.22 22.68 -6.72
CA GLY A 95 5.64 22.06 -7.97
C GLY A 95 5.18 20.60 -8.14
N HIS A 96 5.56 20.01 -9.27
CA HIS A 96 5.23 18.62 -9.59
C HIS A 96 6.18 17.63 -8.88
N LYS A 97 6.00 17.44 -7.58
CA LYS A 97 6.59 16.29 -6.89
C LYS A 97 6.00 15.00 -7.48
N ALA A 98 6.86 14.10 -7.98
CA ALA A 98 6.45 12.81 -8.50
C ALA A 98 5.65 12.05 -7.44
N ARG A 99 4.41 11.68 -7.78
CA ARG A 99 3.52 10.87 -6.93
C ARG A 99 3.80 9.39 -7.18
N PRO A 100 3.65 8.50 -6.17
CA PRO A 100 3.66 7.07 -6.40
C PRO A 100 2.66 6.67 -7.50
N PRO A 101 2.99 5.72 -8.39
CA PRO A 101 2.08 5.29 -9.46
C PRO A 101 0.74 4.81 -8.89
N ARG A 102 -0.38 5.13 -9.55
CA ARG A 102 -1.70 4.67 -9.11
C ARG A 102 -1.73 3.15 -8.93
N LEU A 103 -2.58 2.69 -8.02
CA LEU A 103 -3.04 1.30 -8.06
C LEU A 103 -3.88 1.09 -9.31
N THR A 104 -3.66 -0.01 -10.01
CA THR A 104 -4.51 -0.44 -11.13
C THR A 104 -5.87 -0.93 -10.60
N GLN A 105 -6.88 -1.01 -11.45
CA GLN A 105 -8.19 -1.51 -11.04
C GLN A 105 -8.13 -2.93 -10.44
N PRO A 106 -7.41 -3.92 -11.03
CA PRO A 106 -7.22 -5.23 -10.39
C PRO A 106 -6.54 -5.16 -9.03
N ALA A 107 -5.63 -4.21 -8.80
CA ALA A 107 -4.99 -4.01 -7.50
C ALA A 107 -5.95 -3.41 -6.45
N LEU A 108 -6.79 -2.45 -6.84
CA LEU A 108 -7.83 -1.89 -5.98
C LEU A 108 -8.89 -2.93 -5.59
N GLU A 109 -9.32 -3.77 -6.54
CA GLU A 109 -10.28 -4.85 -6.30
C GLU A 109 -9.73 -5.91 -5.33
N THR A 110 -8.47 -6.32 -5.48
CA THR A 110 -7.81 -7.23 -4.52
C THR A 110 -7.63 -6.57 -3.16
N LEU A 111 -7.18 -5.32 -3.11
CA LEU A 111 -6.96 -4.59 -1.85
C LEU A 111 -8.26 -4.38 -1.07
N ALA A 112 -9.37 -4.11 -1.75
CA ALA A 112 -10.69 -4.01 -1.13
C ALA A 112 -11.14 -5.34 -0.50
N ILE A 113 -10.99 -6.46 -1.21
CA ILE A 113 -11.32 -7.80 -0.66
C ILE A 113 -10.50 -8.08 0.61
N ILE A 114 -9.21 -7.71 0.62
CA ILE A 114 -8.36 -7.87 1.81
C ILE A 114 -8.83 -6.97 2.95
N ALA A 115 -9.06 -5.67 2.69
CA ALA A 115 -9.49 -4.71 3.71
C ALA A 115 -10.78 -5.14 4.44
N TYR A 116 -11.78 -5.65 3.70
CA TYR A 116 -13.08 -6.06 4.25
C TYR A 116 -13.15 -7.51 4.79
N ARG A 117 -12.14 -8.36 4.56
CA ARG A 117 -12.18 -9.80 4.93
C ARG A 117 -10.93 -10.33 5.62
N GLN A 118 -9.99 -9.47 5.97
CA GLN A 118 -8.79 -9.83 6.73
C GLN A 118 -9.12 -10.42 8.13
N PRO A 119 -8.28 -11.35 8.64
CA PRO A 119 -7.13 -11.98 7.99
C PRO A 119 -7.57 -13.12 7.04
N LEU A 120 -7.07 -13.13 5.80
CA LEU A 120 -7.41 -14.14 4.79
C LEU A 120 -6.22 -14.57 3.93
N THR A 121 -6.31 -15.75 3.34
CA THR A 121 -5.24 -16.34 2.51
C THR A 121 -5.32 -15.89 1.05
N ARG A 122 -4.21 -16.05 0.31
CA ARG A 122 -4.17 -15.79 -1.14
C ARG A 122 -5.23 -16.59 -1.92
N ALA A 123 -5.46 -17.84 -1.53
CA ALA A 123 -6.43 -18.73 -2.18
C ALA A 123 -7.88 -18.27 -1.99
N GLU A 124 -8.22 -17.71 -0.83
CA GLU A 124 -9.55 -17.14 -0.58
C GLU A 124 -9.76 -15.84 -1.38
N VAL A 125 -8.73 -15.00 -1.51
CA VAL A 125 -8.77 -13.82 -2.41
C VAL A 125 -8.99 -14.28 -3.87
N GLU A 126 -8.25 -15.27 -4.34
CA GLU A 126 -8.36 -15.85 -5.68
C GLU A 126 -9.76 -16.44 -5.94
N GLN A 127 -10.32 -17.16 -4.96
CA GLN A 127 -11.68 -17.71 -5.01
C GLN A 127 -12.76 -16.62 -5.11
N VAL A 128 -12.60 -15.49 -4.42
CA VAL A 128 -13.53 -14.35 -4.52
C VAL A 128 -13.33 -13.56 -5.82
N ARG A 129 -12.10 -13.51 -6.35
CA ARG A 129 -11.76 -12.82 -7.61
C ARG A 129 -12.11 -13.59 -8.88
N GLY A 130 -12.13 -14.92 -8.82
CA GLY A 130 -12.29 -15.80 -9.98
C GLY A 130 -11.10 -15.80 -10.96
N VAL A 131 -9.99 -15.15 -10.59
CA VAL A 131 -8.75 -15.03 -11.39
C VAL A 131 -7.53 -15.04 -10.47
N ALA A 132 -6.39 -15.52 -10.98
CA ALA A 132 -5.14 -15.58 -10.24
C ALA A 132 -4.67 -14.19 -9.77
N VAL A 133 -4.19 -14.10 -8.53
CA VAL A 133 -3.85 -12.83 -7.87
C VAL A 133 -2.38 -12.68 -7.46
N ASP A 134 -1.53 -13.67 -7.72
CA ASP A 134 -0.13 -13.74 -7.29
C ASP A 134 0.66 -12.44 -7.48
N GLY A 135 0.75 -11.94 -8.71
CA GLY A 135 1.46 -10.69 -9.01
C GLY A 135 0.85 -9.46 -8.35
N VAL A 136 -0.49 -9.43 -8.21
CA VAL A 136 -1.20 -8.32 -7.56
C VAL A 136 -0.94 -8.30 -6.05
N VAL A 137 -0.98 -9.46 -5.39
CA VAL A 137 -0.66 -9.59 -3.96
C VAL A 137 0.82 -9.26 -3.73
N ALA A 138 1.73 -9.73 -4.59
CA ALA A 138 3.15 -9.37 -4.52
C ALA A 138 3.37 -7.85 -4.61
N THR A 139 2.77 -7.17 -5.61
CA THR A 139 2.88 -5.71 -5.75
C THR A 139 2.23 -4.95 -4.59
N LEU A 140 1.15 -5.45 -3.97
CA LEU A 140 0.54 -4.82 -2.80
C LEU A 140 1.40 -4.96 -1.53
N VAL A 141 2.10 -6.10 -1.36
CA VAL A 141 3.09 -6.31 -0.29
C VAL A 141 4.34 -5.44 -0.52
N GLU A 142 4.87 -5.41 -1.75
CA GLU A 142 6.02 -4.58 -2.13
C GLU A 142 5.76 -3.08 -1.90
N ARG A 143 4.54 -2.62 -2.17
CA ARG A 143 4.08 -1.25 -1.89
C ARG A 143 3.74 -1.00 -0.41
N GLY A 144 3.88 -2.01 0.46
CA GLY A 144 3.61 -1.91 1.90
C GLY A 144 2.16 -1.63 2.27
N LEU A 145 1.19 -1.88 1.38
CA LEU A 145 -0.24 -1.64 1.63
C LEU A 145 -0.91 -2.83 2.33
N ILE A 146 -0.34 -4.02 2.17
CA ILE A 146 -0.73 -5.23 2.90
C ILE A 146 0.52 -5.93 3.44
N GLU A 147 0.37 -6.68 4.52
CA GLU A 147 1.45 -7.46 5.14
C GLU A 147 1.00 -8.89 5.48
N GLN A 148 1.94 -9.74 5.89
CA GLN A 148 1.67 -11.11 6.33
C GLN A 148 1.31 -11.10 7.82
N VAL A 149 0.03 -11.26 8.14
CA VAL A 149 -0.49 -11.18 9.53
C VAL A 149 -0.37 -12.52 10.26
N GLY A 150 -0.29 -13.64 9.54
CA GLY A 150 -0.13 -14.96 10.16
C GLY A 150 -0.19 -16.13 9.17
N ARG A 151 -0.69 -17.27 9.65
CA ARG A 151 -0.98 -18.48 8.86
C ARG A 151 -2.31 -19.07 9.30
N ALA A 152 -3.09 -19.57 8.34
CA ALA A 152 -4.38 -20.21 8.62
C ALA A 152 -4.22 -21.59 9.27
N GLU A 153 -5.21 -21.98 10.08
CA GLU A 153 -5.24 -23.26 10.81
C GLU A 153 -5.83 -24.40 9.95
N VAL A 154 -5.40 -24.47 8.68
CA VAL A 154 -5.84 -25.45 7.68
C VAL A 154 -4.66 -26.23 7.10
N VAL A 155 -4.94 -27.27 6.32
CA VAL A 155 -3.92 -28.09 5.65
C VAL A 155 -2.99 -27.20 4.81
N GLY A 156 -1.67 -27.41 4.94
CA GLY A 156 -0.64 -26.59 4.30
C GLY A 156 -0.30 -25.27 5.03
N ARG A 157 -1.09 -24.87 6.05
CA ARG A 157 -0.94 -23.63 6.85
C ARG A 157 -0.56 -22.39 6.00
N PRO A 158 -1.35 -22.05 4.96
CA PRO A 158 -1.06 -20.94 4.06
C PRO A 158 -1.00 -19.59 4.80
N ILE A 159 -0.22 -18.67 4.27
CA ILE A 159 -0.03 -17.30 4.79
C ILE A 159 -1.35 -16.53 4.70
N THR A 160 -1.69 -15.80 5.76
CA THR A 160 -2.80 -14.84 5.80
C THR A 160 -2.31 -13.40 5.71
N TYR A 161 -3.07 -12.56 5.02
CA TYR A 161 -2.76 -11.15 4.74
C TYR A 161 -3.77 -10.21 5.40
N GLY A 162 -3.33 -8.98 5.64
CA GLY A 162 -4.14 -7.86 6.14
C GLY A 162 -3.53 -6.51 5.75
N THR A 163 -4.25 -5.42 6.02
CA THR A 163 -3.85 -4.04 5.67
C THR A 163 -2.94 -3.41 6.70
N THR A 164 -1.97 -2.63 6.25
CA THR A 164 -0.99 -1.91 7.10
C THR A 164 -1.48 -0.52 7.54
N PRO A 165 -0.77 0.21 8.41
CA PRO A 165 -1.01 1.64 8.63
C PRO A 165 -0.89 2.49 7.36
N LEU A 166 -0.02 2.10 6.42
CA LEU A 166 0.16 2.80 5.13
C LEU A 166 -1.10 2.70 4.23
N PHE A 167 -1.93 1.66 4.39
CA PHE A 167 -3.26 1.63 3.77
C PHE A 167 -4.16 2.75 4.32
N LEU A 168 -4.19 2.95 5.65
CA LEU A 168 -4.97 4.03 6.27
C LEU A 168 -4.46 5.41 5.82
N GLU A 169 -3.14 5.59 5.72
CA GLU A 169 -2.55 6.81 5.14
C GLU A 169 -2.94 7.03 3.67
N TYR A 170 -2.89 5.98 2.85
CA TYR A 170 -3.18 6.06 1.40
C TYR A 170 -4.64 6.44 1.12
N PHE A 171 -5.58 5.97 1.95
CA PHE A 171 -7.01 6.27 1.82
C PHE A 171 -7.48 7.44 2.70
N GLY A 172 -6.63 7.97 3.58
CA GLY A 172 -6.95 9.11 4.45
C GLY A 172 -7.89 8.78 5.63
N LEU A 173 -7.88 7.51 6.08
CA LEU A 173 -8.77 6.98 7.12
C LEU A 173 -8.14 7.09 8.51
N ARG A 174 -8.94 7.27 9.56
CA ARG A 174 -8.48 7.21 10.96
C ARG A 174 -8.14 5.78 11.38
N ASN A 175 -9.01 4.83 11.04
CA ASN A 175 -8.93 3.41 11.38
C ASN A 175 -9.67 2.57 10.32
N LEU A 176 -9.80 1.26 10.53
CA LEU A 176 -10.54 0.36 9.62
C LEU A 176 -12.06 0.44 9.76
N ASP A 177 -12.56 0.96 10.89
CA ASP A 177 -14.00 1.09 11.16
C ASP A 177 -14.66 2.21 10.34
N GLU A 178 -13.87 3.09 9.73
CA GLU A 178 -14.33 4.11 8.76
C GLU A 178 -14.51 3.57 7.32
N LEU A 179 -14.23 2.28 7.08
CA LEU A 179 -14.54 1.65 5.80
C LEU A 179 -16.08 1.48 5.67
N PRO A 180 -16.74 2.04 4.63
CA PRO A 180 -18.19 1.92 4.46
C PRO A 180 -18.65 0.46 4.47
N ALA A 181 -19.79 0.17 5.12
CA ALA A 181 -20.22 -1.21 5.28
C ALA A 181 -20.41 -1.88 3.90
N ALA A 182 -20.05 -3.17 3.78
CA ALA A 182 -19.98 -3.85 2.48
C ALA A 182 -21.32 -3.85 1.70
N ASP A 183 -22.46 -3.77 2.39
CA ASP A 183 -23.79 -3.62 1.77
C ASP A 183 -24.15 -2.17 1.39
N GLU A 184 -23.51 -1.17 2.00
CA GLU A 184 -23.68 0.25 1.67
C GLU A 184 -22.90 0.65 0.41
N LEU A 185 -21.79 -0.04 0.11
CA LEU A 185 -21.06 0.10 -1.16
C LEU A 185 -21.95 -0.12 -2.40
N ARG A 186 -23.06 -0.87 -2.26
CA ARG A 186 -24.05 -1.07 -3.33
C ARG A 186 -25.02 0.11 -3.52
N ARG A 187 -25.04 1.06 -2.58
CA ARG A 187 -25.97 2.21 -2.53
C ARG A 187 -25.28 3.55 -2.78
N ILE A 188 -23.98 3.65 -2.50
CA ILE A 188 -23.17 4.84 -2.80
C ILE A 188 -23.05 4.98 -4.33
N PRO A 189 -23.49 6.09 -4.94
CA PRO A 189 -23.25 6.33 -6.35
C PRO A 189 -21.74 6.45 -6.60
N VAL A 190 -21.16 5.55 -7.40
CA VAL A 190 -19.73 5.60 -7.76
C VAL A 190 -19.51 6.68 -8.83
N THR A 191 -19.72 7.93 -8.45
CA THR A 191 -19.29 9.10 -9.21
C THR A 191 -17.78 9.05 -9.28
N ARG A 192 -17.23 8.60 -10.42
CA ARG A 192 -15.78 8.67 -10.68
C ARG A 192 -15.36 10.14 -10.55
N PRO A 193 -14.55 10.53 -9.54
CA PRO A 193 -14.18 11.92 -9.36
C PRO A 193 -13.43 12.43 -10.59
N GLU A 194 -13.87 13.57 -11.12
CA GLU A 194 -13.32 14.18 -12.33
C GLU A 194 -11.82 14.45 -12.14
N GLY A 195 -10.99 13.58 -12.71
CA GLY A 195 -9.54 13.71 -12.66
C GLY A 195 -8.98 13.88 -11.25
N LEU A 196 -9.06 12.87 -10.37
CA LEU A 196 -8.05 12.72 -9.32
C LEU A 196 -6.67 12.71 -10.01
N VAL A 197 -5.96 13.85 -9.95
CA VAL A 197 -4.85 14.17 -10.88
C VAL A 197 -3.63 13.29 -10.62
N THR A 198 -3.64 12.12 -11.26
CA THR A 198 -2.59 11.09 -11.33
C THR A 198 -2.74 10.23 -12.61
N THR A 199 -3.50 10.69 -13.61
CA THR A 199 -3.69 10.01 -14.90
C THR A 199 -2.63 10.42 -15.91
N ASP A 200 -1.42 9.88 -15.74
CA ASP A 200 -0.41 9.88 -16.80
C ASP A 200 -0.49 8.53 -17.52
N PRO A 201 -0.84 8.47 -18.82
CA PRO A 201 -1.24 7.22 -19.48
C PRO A 201 -0.10 6.21 -19.69
N ASN A 202 1.16 6.61 -19.54
CA ASN A 202 2.32 5.76 -19.84
C ASN A 202 2.81 4.87 -18.69
N LEU A 203 2.13 4.86 -17.53
CA LEU A 203 2.48 4.01 -16.37
C LEU A 203 1.53 2.83 -16.13
N ALA A 204 0.77 2.42 -17.14
CA ALA A 204 0.07 1.14 -17.11
C ALA A 204 1.08 -0.01 -17.29
N THR A 205 1.38 -0.75 -16.23
CA THR A 205 2.00 -2.08 -16.35
C THR A 205 1.03 -2.99 -17.10
N ALA A 206 1.30 -3.21 -18.39
CA ALA A 206 0.54 -4.13 -19.21
C ALA A 206 0.60 -5.54 -18.60
N PRO A 207 -0.54 -6.23 -18.38
CA PRO A 207 -0.52 -7.65 -18.06
C PRO A 207 0.16 -8.41 -19.20
N THR A 208 1.01 -9.37 -18.86
CA THR A 208 1.66 -10.26 -19.84
C THR A 208 0.58 -10.96 -20.68
N GLU A 209 0.68 -10.85 -22.00
CA GLU A 209 -0.24 -11.50 -22.92
C GLU A 209 -0.21 -13.03 -22.71
N GLN A 210 -1.38 -13.62 -22.49
CA GLN A 210 -1.51 -15.07 -22.40
C GLN A 210 -1.32 -15.66 -23.81
N PRO A 211 -0.52 -16.73 -23.98
CA PRO A 211 -0.26 -17.29 -25.30
C PRO A 211 -1.57 -17.82 -25.92
N ALA A 212 -1.89 -17.32 -27.11
CA ALA A 212 -3.09 -17.72 -27.83
C ALA A 212 -3.07 -19.23 -28.15
N GLN A 213 -4.25 -19.86 -28.06
CA GLN A 213 -4.42 -21.27 -28.37
C GLN A 213 -4.25 -21.49 -29.89
N VAL A 214 -3.42 -22.45 -30.28
CA VAL A 214 -3.21 -22.80 -31.69
C VAL A 214 -4.37 -23.67 -32.17
N GLU A 215 -5.31 -23.07 -32.90
CA GLU A 215 -6.45 -23.78 -33.49
C GLU A 215 -6.02 -24.57 -34.75
N LEU A 216 -6.37 -25.85 -34.80
CA LEU A 216 -5.83 -26.81 -35.77
C LEU A 216 -6.80 -27.06 -36.93
N ALA A 217 -6.69 -26.28 -38.02
CA ALA A 217 -7.47 -26.45 -39.24
C ALA A 217 -6.79 -27.39 -40.27
N GLN A 218 -7.60 -28.12 -41.08
CA GLN A 218 -7.14 -29.28 -41.86
C GLN A 218 -7.11 -29.09 -43.39
N VAL A 219 -5.99 -29.49 -43.99
CA VAL A 219 -5.79 -30.20 -45.28
C VAL A 219 -6.80 -30.03 -46.44
N THR A 220 -6.35 -29.33 -47.49
CA THR A 220 -6.39 -29.68 -48.95
C THR A 220 -5.12 -29.05 -49.58
N GLY A 221 -4.33 -29.63 -50.49
CA GLY A 221 -4.61 -30.18 -51.83
C GLY A 221 -4.45 -29.07 -52.90
N GLU A 222 -3.63 -29.13 -53.96
CA GLU A 222 -2.72 -30.17 -54.49
C GLU A 222 -1.73 -29.59 -55.57
N ALA A 223 -0.51 -30.17 -55.70
CA ALA A 223 0.48 -30.04 -56.81
C ALA A 223 1.10 -28.64 -57.14
N ALA A 224 2.23 -28.48 -57.87
CA ALA A 224 3.12 -29.44 -58.56
C ALA A 224 4.60 -28.96 -58.68
N GLN A 225 5.59 -29.89 -58.60
CA GLN A 225 6.86 -30.04 -59.39
C GLN A 225 7.89 -28.86 -59.45
N THR A 226 9.23 -29.03 -59.59
CA THR A 226 10.09 -30.19 -59.99
C THR A 226 11.52 -30.09 -59.38
N ALA A 227 12.29 -31.21 -59.43
CA ALA A 227 13.75 -31.47 -59.22
C ALA A 227 14.78 -30.30 -59.06
N VAL A 228 15.93 -30.43 -58.35
CA VAL A 228 17.16 -31.26 -58.61
C VAL A 228 18.12 -31.08 -57.38
N GLU A 229 19.10 -31.92 -56.97
CA GLU A 229 19.36 -33.39 -57.00
C GLU A 229 20.69 -33.73 -56.24
N ALA A 230 20.68 -34.71 -55.31
CA ALA A 230 21.85 -35.35 -54.61
C ALA A 230 22.80 -34.43 -53.77
N THR A 231 23.66 -34.88 -52.82
CA THR A 231 24.24 -36.21 -52.48
C THR A 231 24.36 -36.51 -50.96
N SER A 232 24.57 -37.80 -50.65
CA SER A 232 25.17 -38.49 -49.46
C SER A 232 26.27 -37.77 -48.64
N SER A 233 26.62 -38.11 -47.37
CA SER A 233 26.19 -39.15 -46.38
C SER A 233 26.80 -38.88 -44.97
N PRO A 234 26.47 -39.66 -43.89
CA PRO A 234 26.85 -39.37 -42.48
C PRO A 234 28.02 -40.21 -41.92
N VAL A 235 28.43 -39.96 -40.66
CA VAL A 235 29.05 -40.92 -39.69
C VAL A 235 29.03 -40.36 -38.24
N GLU A 236 29.03 -41.23 -37.22
CA GLU A 236 28.98 -40.89 -35.77
C GLU A 236 29.93 -41.82 -34.92
N PRO A 237 29.76 -42.05 -33.58
CA PRO A 237 30.79 -42.00 -32.50
C PRO A 237 31.58 -43.35 -32.29
N PRO A 238 32.43 -43.59 -31.25
CA PRO A 238 32.73 -42.89 -29.97
C PRO A 238 34.29 -42.69 -29.73
N THR A 239 35.00 -42.78 -28.58
CA THR A 239 34.81 -43.30 -27.18
C THR A 239 35.94 -42.80 -26.23
N GLU A 240 35.66 -42.63 -24.92
CA GLU A 240 36.56 -42.83 -23.71
C GLU A 240 37.97 -42.13 -23.63
N SER A 241 38.67 -41.95 -22.48
CA SER A 241 38.49 -42.34 -21.05
C SER A 241 39.21 -41.36 -20.07
N GLU A 242 38.97 -41.55 -18.76
CA GLU A 242 39.88 -41.39 -17.57
C GLU A 242 40.99 -40.31 -17.50
N ALA A 243 40.96 -39.38 -16.51
CA ALA A 243 41.65 -39.45 -15.19
C ALA A 243 43.03 -38.69 -15.18
N GLU A 244 43.72 -38.33 -14.08
CA GLU A 244 43.51 -38.52 -12.62
C GLU A 244 44.20 -37.39 -11.78
N SER A 245 43.83 -37.28 -10.49
CA SER A 245 44.67 -36.91 -9.32
C SER A 245 45.54 -35.63 -9.25
N SER A 246 45.15 -34.70 -8.37
CA SER A 246 45.91 -34.29 -7.15
C SER A 246 45.18 -33.10 -6.46
N LYS A 247 44.80 -33.02 -5.18
CA LYS A 247 44.96 -33.77 -3.90
C LYS A 247 45.87 -33.06 -2.88
N ALA A 248 45.26 -32.72 -1.73
CA ALA A 248 45.86 -32.18 -0.49
C ALA A 248 46.43 -30.73 -0.59
N GLU A 249 46.60 -29.96 0.50
CA GLU A 249 46.53 -30.34 1.93
C GLU A 249 45.90 -29.23 2.83
N ASN A 250 45.49 -29.63 4.05
CA ASN A 250 44.81 -28.86 5.10
C ASN A 250 44.96 -29.70 6.41
N PRO A 251 44.78 -29.21 7.66
CA PRO A 251 44.32 -27.89 8.08
C PRO A 251 45.26 -27.18 9.14
N PRO A 252 44.93 -26.94 10.44
CA PRO A 252 45.15 -25.60 11.03
C PRO A 252 45.89 -25.57 12.39
N GLU A 253 46.13 -24.38 12.94
CA GLU A 253 45.99 -24.13 14.40
C GLU A 253 46.00 -22.62 14.76
N SER A 254 45.52 -22.31 15.98
CA SER A 254 45.46 -20.98 16.65
C SER A 254 44.49 -19.94 16.05
#